data_AF-A0A2V8HVF3-F1
#
_entry.id   AF-A0A2V8HVF3-F1
#
_cell.length_a   1.000
_cell.length_b   1.000
_cell.length_c   1.000
_cell.angle_alpha   90.00
_cell.angle_beta   90.00
_cell.angle_gamma   90.00
#
_symmetry.space_group_name_H-M   'P 1'
#
loop_
_entity.id
_entity.type
_entity.pdbx_description
1 polymer ?
#
loop_
_entity_poly.entity_id
_entity_poly.type
_entity_poly.pdbx_seq_one_letter_code
_entity_poly.pdbx_strand_id
1 'polypeptide(L)'
;MIEVRLKATRLDARPMRILIASCIAILVAGSALFAQQPQQVCAPNGYGAQGYYAMFAQNDDGFTAYEIASPCIGKDVREVAESIGMGRGKVMTVKSVIGVQFRVDGTMADGTGMARLANTEFQMAYYLPAARAILKGTKANGQPLNEIRVFANQYAWNETQEGRGATAAMNELNDRLPLLKLTPFGAMWSVIDAEGHTVVSKTADGKTVLTGTSPHDGIEVAVTVEDNRNHPKLGPYDPTELIRLPVAVTAKANGHTWGATFADYRGDLEPNVWMIFPTTIKWTLDGKPLADLKVTFFRSNPYIVFPIPDVVQGQRVAQVSAAQLPPASQRTKNLPLRTVQCSYSPCGTRVSPQDAYATQLMPMGETPRDAQGHPDLSGTWTGNLGNVFQVPGLRRSGAFEADQSSMQRGAQWNKPMYKPEFWEKVRSLDYGKVDVDPYYGCYKPLGVPRQNVPARIVQKDGQIWLFNGVENALRILPLDAAKRDENDLQFSTFNGMGLAHWDADTLVVESVGFGDRTWIGWEGYFHTDKMEVTERFTRVGDLLYYHFTVTDPDVLAEPWTSYTYVRRLNPRPARQDEAPDCDERDMNLLADPFLRG
;
A
#
# COMPACT_ATOMS: atom_id res chain seq x y z
N MET A 1 -3.58 -34.83 64.89
CA MET A 1 -4.23 -34.17 66.05
C MET A 1 -3.24 -33.18 66.67
N ILE A 2 -3.75 -32.21 67.43
CA ILE A 2 -3.04 -31.14 68.16
C ILE A 2 -2.62 -29.94 67.30
N GLU A 3 -3.47 -28.91 67.31
CA GLU A 3 -3.06 -27.51 67.11
C GLU A 3 -2.37 -26.97 68.38
N VAL A 4 -1.47 -25.99 68.22
CA VAL A 4 -1.21 -24.98 69.27
C VAL A 4 -1.07 -23.60 68.62
N ARG A 5 -1.95 -22.66 68.98
CA ARG A 5 -1.80 -21.21 68.72
C ARG A 5 -0.98 -20.57 69.84
N LEU A 6 -0.26 -19.47 69.54
CA LEU A 6 -0.06 -18.36 70.50
C LEU A 6 0.32 -17.03 69.80
N LYS A 7 0.14 -15.91 70.51
CA LYS A 7 0.09 -14.53 69.97
C LYS A 7 1.28 -13.64 70.38
N ALA A 8 1.63 -12.73 69.47
CA ALA A 8 2.19 -11.37 69.60
C ALA A 8 2.71 -10.81 70.96
N THR A 9 3.90 -10.17 70.95
CA THR A 9 4.19 -8.71 71.07
C THR A 9 5.72 -8.47 71.25
N ARG A 10 6.35 -7.27 71.21
CA ARG A 10 5.89 -5.86 71.05
C ARG A 10 6.81 -5.04 70.09
N LEU A 11 7.28 -3.84 70.47
CA LEU A 11 8.17 -2.92 69.70
C LEU A 11 9.47 -2.62 70.46
N ASP A 12 10.54 -2.19 69.77
CA ASP A 12 11.12 -0.85 70.01
C ASP A 12 11.98 -0.33 68.82
N ALA A 13 12.26 0.99 68.77
CA ALA A 13 12.79 1.66 67.57
C ALA A 13 14.16 2.39 67.73
N ARG A 14 15.06 2.15 66.76
CA ARG A 14 15.99 3.07 66.01
C ARG A 14 16.52 4.37 66.70
N PRO A 15 17.79 4.81 66.46
CA PRO A 15 18.13 5.38 65.13
C PRO A 15 19.60 5.45 64.63
N MET A 16 19.70 5.81 63.33
CA MET A 16 20.75 6.61 62.66
C MET A 16 22.25 6.34 62.89
N ARG A 17 22.88 5.59 61.98
CA ARG A 17 24.26 5.89 61.50
C ARG A 17 24.68 5.31 60.14
N ILE A 18 23.74 5.04 59.22
CA ILE A 18 24.05 4.64 57.82
C ILE A 18 23.13 5.39 56.85
N LEU A 19 23.47 6.65 56.54
CA LEU A 19 22.84 7.42 55.44
C LEU A 19 23.67 8.63 54.96
N ILE A 20 24.97 8.67 55.28
CA ILE A 20 25.92 9.69 54.80
C ILE A 20 27.13 8.98 54.17
N ALA A 21 26.85 8.29 53.06
CA ALA A 21 27.85 7.70 52.16
C ALA A 21 27.36 7.72 50.70
N SER A 22 26.04 7.61 50.49
CA SER A 22 25.43 7.52 49.16
C SER A 22 25.20 8.85 48.43
N CYS A 23 25.42 10.01 49.07
CA CYS A 23 25.04 11.32 48.50
C CYS A 23 26.18 12.13 47.85
N ILE A 24 27.45 11.71 47.98
CA ILE A 24 28.59 12.46 47.38
C ILE A 24 29.00 11.88 46.01
N ALA A 25 28.63 10.63 45.69
CA ALA A 25 28.86 10.04 44.37
C ALA A 25 27.95 10.60 43.24
N ILE A 26 26.94 11.41 43.59
CA ILE A 26 25.90 11.88 42.65
C ILE A 26 26.26 13.22 41.97
N LEU A 27 27.24 13.97 42.48
CA LEU A 27 27.51 15.36 42.05
C LEU A 27 28.72 15.56 41.11
N VAL A 28 29.41 14.49 40.69
CA VAL A 28 30.58 14.60 39.78
C VAL A 28 30.37 13.91 38.42
N ALA A 29 29.32 13.07 38.28
CA ALA A 29 28.99 12.41 37.01
C ALA A 29 28.06 13.23 36.07
N GLY A 30 27.81 14.52 36.40
CA GLY A 30 26.83 15.36 35.69
C GLY A 30 27.30 15.98 34.36
N SER A 31 28.56 15.81 33.96
CA SER A 31 29.19 16.60 32.87
C SER A 31 29.77 15.77 31.73
N ALA A 32 29.68 14.44 31.78
CA ALA A 32 30.28 13.56 30.78
C ALA A 32 29.41 12.33 30.52
N LEU A 33 28.49 12.44 29.56
CA LEU A 33 28.05 11.38 28.63
C LEU A 33 26.93 11.88 27.68
N PHE A 34 27.18 13.00 26.98
CA PHE A 34 26.58 13.20 25.66
C PHE A 34 27.29 12.28 24.63
N ALA A 35 27.27 10.97 24.90
CA ALA A 35 27.58 10.00 23.86
C ALA A 35 26.38 9.98 22.91
N GLN A 36 26.58 10.47 21.68
CA GLN A 36 25.62 10.29 20.60
C GLN A 36 25.24 8.80 20.54
N GLN A 37 23.94 8.50 20.37
CA GLN A 37 23.53 7.15 20.03
C GLN A 37 24.38 6.69 18.83
N PRO A 38 24.89 5.44 18.81
CA PRO A 38 25.70 4.96 17.71
C PRO A 38 24.90 5.13 16.43
N GLN A 39 25.35 6.06 15.59
CA GLN A 39 24.66 6.49 14.39
C GLN A 39 24.45 5.26 13.51
N GLN A 40 23.20 5.00 13.10
CA GLN A 40 22.86 3.83 12.28
C GLN A 40 23.67 3.91 10.98
N VAL A 41 24.69 3.06 10.86
CA VAL A 41 25.66 3.13 9.77
C VAL A 41 24.97 2.66 8.50
N CYS A 42 24.52 3.63 7.69
CA CYS A 42 24.11 3.41 6.32
C CYS A 42 25.30 2.77 5.59
N ALA A 43 25.11 1.58 5.01
CA ALA A 43 26.22 0.78 4.53
C ALA A 43 26.93 1.47 3.34
N PRO A 44 28.23 1.82 3.44
CA PRO A 44 28.89 2.61 2.39
C PRO A 44 28.97 1.93 1.01
N ASN A 45 28.85 0.60 0.94
CA ASN A 45 29.00 -0.20 -0.27
C ASN A 45 27.99 -1.37 -0.33
N GLY A 46 26.72 -1.14 0.01
CA GLY A 46 25.67 -2.15 -0.19
C GLY A 46 24.26 -1.73 0.21
N TYR A 47 23.28 -2.52 -0.21
CA TYR A 47 21.92 -2.46 0.34
C TYR A 47 21.98 -3.02 1.77
N GLY A 48 21.61 -2.21 2.76
CA GLY A 48 21.52 -2.68 4.14
C GLY A 48 20.45 -3.77 4.23
N ALA A 49 20.72 -4.86 4.98
CA ALA A 49 19.72 -5.92 5.21
C ALA A 49 18.51 -5.46 6.06
N GLN A 50 18.47 -4.19 6.45
CA GLN A 50 17.36 -3.54 7.15
C GLN A 50 16.49 -2.81 6.13
N GLY A 51 15.75 -3.59 5.35
CA GLY A 51 14.80 -3.05 4.39
C GLY A 51 13.66 -2.29 5.07
N TYR A 52 12.91 -1.56 4.23
CA TYR A 52 11.69 -0.86 4.56
C TYR A 52 10.82 -1.54 5.60
N TYR A 53 10.31 -0.76 6.56
CA TYR A 53 9.39 -1.30 7.55
C TYR A 53 7.98 -1.27 6.99
N ALA A 54 7.33 -2.43 6.87
CA ALA A 54 5.89 -2.48 6.69
C ALA A 54 5.24 -2.05 8.02
N MET A 55 4.61 -0.87 8.08
CA MET A 55 3.65 -0.61 9.16
C MET A 55 2.25 -1.01 8.72
N PHE A 56 1.64 -1.83 9.56
CA PHE A 56 0.21 -2.08 9.58
C PHE A 56 -0.45 -0.89 10.27
N ALA A 57 -0.94 0.07 9.47
CA ALA A 57 -1.83 1.10 9.99
C ALA A 57 -3.28 0.60 9.88
N GLN A 58 -4.00 0.72 10.99
CA GLN A 58 -5.43 0.37 11.06
C GLN A 58 -6.25 1.51 10.45
N ASN A 59 -6.83 1.23 9.29
CA ASN A 59 -8.15 1.72 8.94
C ASN A 59 -9.10 0.52 9.09
N ASP A 60 -10.35 0.72 9.49
CA ASP A 60 -11.17 -0.36 10.06
C ASP A 60 -11.59 -1.48 9.07
N ASP A 61 -11.23 -1.34 7.80
CA ASP A 61 -11.54 -2.29 6.71
C ASP A 61 -10.47 -3.38 6.49
N GLY A 62 -9.25 -3.22 7.03
CA GLY A 62 -8.22 -4.25 6.84
C GLY A 62 -6.78 -3.90 7.20
N PHE A 63 -5.94 -4.93 7.19
CA PHE A 63 -4.48 -4.80 7.32
C PHE A 63 -3.88 -4.27 6.01
N THR A 64 -3.58 -2.98 5.98
CA THR A 64 -2.83 -2.39 4.86
C THR A 64 -1.37 -2.20 5.28
N ALA A 65 -0.46 -2.86 4.59
CA ALA A 65 0.97 -2.72 4.79
C ALA A 65 1.49 -1.54 3.98
N TYR A 66 2.07 -0.53 4.64
CA TYR A 66 2.67 0.62 3.98
C TYR A 66 4.20 0.60 4.11
N GLU A 67 4.89 0.94 3.03
CA GLU A 67 6.35 1.06 2.98
C GLU A 67 6.81 2.30 3.74
N ILE A 68 7.38 2.12 4.94
CA ILE A 68 8.04 3.20 5.67
C ILE A 68 9.40 3.47 5.06
N ALA A 69 9.72 4.76 4.94
CA ALA A 69 11.03 5.25 4.57
C ALA A 69 12.13 4.56 5.37
N SER A 70 13.04 3.89 4.67
CA SER A 70 14.31 3.47 5.26
C SER A 70 14.95 4.64 6.03
N PRO A 71 15.49 4.40 7.24
CA PRO A 71 16.16 5.44 8.02
C PRO A 71 17.31 6.08 7.24
N CYS A 72 17.88 5.35 6.27
CA CYS A 72 18.94 5.79 5.36
C CYS A 72 18.50 6.83 4.32
N ILE A 73 17.20 7.00 4.06
CA ILE A 73 16.71 8.03 3.12
C ILE A 73 16.99 9.43 3.71
N GLY A 74 17.76 10.24 2.97
CA GLY A 74 18.16 11.58 3.38
C GLY A 74 16.99 12.56 3.56
N LYS A 75 17.20 13.58 4.40
CA LYS A 75 16.20 14.60 4.72
C LYS A 75 15.60 15.25 3.45
N ASP A 76 16.44 15.66 2.51
CA ASP A 76 15.98 16.33 1.28
C ASP A 76 15.09 15.46 0.41
N VAL A 77 15.33 14.14 0.36
CA VAL A 77 14.49 13.20 -0.38
C VAL A 77 13.09 13.10 0.25
N ARG A 78 13.03 13.08 1.60
CA ARG A 78 11.77 13.05 2.35
C ARG A 78 10.94 14.32 2.12
N GLU A 79 11.53 15.50 2.33
CA GLU A 79 10.83 16.78 2.16
C GLU A 79 10.31 16.97 0.72
N VAL A 80 11.04 16.51 -0.30
CA VAL A 80 10.58 16.56 -1.71
C VAL A 80 9.46 15.55 -1.99
N ALA A 81 9.54 14.34 -1.41
CA ALA A 81 8.47 13.35 -1.54
C ALA A 81 7.18 13.81 -0.83
N GLU A 82 7.29 14.40 0.37
CA GLU A 82 6.19 15.05 1.10
C GLU A 82 5.57 16.17 0.26
N SER A 83 6.41 17.05 -0.30
CA SER A 83 6.01 18.23 -1.11
C SER A 83 5.18 17.92 -2.37
N ILE A 84 5.16 16.67 -2.83
CA ILE A 84 4.34 16.24 -3.99
C ILE A 84 3.28 15.18 -3.63
N GLY A 85 3.11 14.85 -2.35
CA GLY A 85 2.13 13.87 -1.86
C GLY A 85 2.59 12.40 -1.82
N MET A 86 3.84 12.12 -2.21
CA MET A 86 4.45 10.77 -2.11
C MET A 86 4.83 10.35 -0.69
N GLY A 87 4.98 11.32 0.22
CA GLY A 87 5.36 11.15 1.61
C GLY A 87 4.23 11.55 2.56
N ARG A 88 3.89 10.73 3.56
CA ARG A 88 2.85 11.07 4.56
C ARG A 88 3.22 10.65 6.00
N GLY A 89 2.94 11.56 6.94
CA GLY A 89 2.94 11.31 8.39
C GLY A 89 4.31 11.24 9.07
N LYS A 90 4.34 11.30 10.41
CA LYS A 90 5.59 11.37 11.21
C LYS A 90 6.50 10.15 11.11
N VAL A 91 5.96 8.99 10.76
CA VAL A 91 6.74 7.76 10.53
C VAL A 91 7.20 7.68 9.06
N MET A 92 6.69 8.55 8.19
CA MET A 92 6.99 8.64 6.77
C MET A 92 6.75 7.34 6.00
N THR A 93 5.49 7.11 5.62
CA THR A 93 5.22 6.26 4.48
C THR A 93 5.74 6.97 3.23
N VAL A 94 6.54 6.28 2.41
CA VAL A 94 7.03 6.78 1.12
C VAL A 94 6.49 5.88 0.01
N LYS A 95 6.49 6.39 -1.23
CA LYS A 95 5.89 5.71 -2.40
C LYS A 95 4.38 5.46 -2.23
N SER A 96 3.67 6.34 -1.52
CA SER A 96 2.19 6.33 -1.49
C SER A 96 1.60 6.36 -2.90
N VAL A 97 2.26 7.04 -3.85
CA VAL A 97 1.94 7.05 -5.28
C VAL A 97 2.69 5.91 -5.98
N ILE A 98 2.01 4.77 -6.18
CA ILE A 98 2.53 3.60 -6.90
C ILE A 98 2.30 3.67 -8.41
N GLY A 99 1.41 4.55 -8.87
CA GLY A 99 1.12 4.73 -10.29
C GLY A 99 0.26 5.97 -10.55
N VAL A 100 0.20 6.39 -11.81
CA VAL A 100 -0.52 7.60 -12.24
C VAL A 100 -1.18 7.40 -13.61
N GLN A 101 -2.26 8.14 -13.85
CA GLN A 101 -2.85 8.35 -15.17
C GLN A 101 -2.89 9.85 -15.43
N PHE A 102 -2.42 10.30 -16.59
CA PHE A 102 -2.52 11.70 -17.00
C PHE A 102 -2.79 11.84 -18.50
N ARG A 103 -3.57 12.85 -18.88
CA ARG A 103 -3.86 13.16 -20.29
C ARG A 103 -3.24 14.48 -20.70
N VAL A 104 -2.80 14.55 -21.95
CA VAL A 104 -2.04 15.66 -22.52
C VAL A 104 -2.50 16.04 -23.92
N ASP A 105 -2.35 17.32 -24.23
CA ASP A 105 -2.24 17.86 -25.58
C ASP A 105 -0.80 18.36 -25.79
N GLY A 106 -0.33 18.45 -27.04
CA GLY A 106 1.02 18.99 -27.30
C GLY A 106 1.71 18.39 -28.51
N THR A 107 2.99 18.06 -28.37
CA THR A 107 3.80 17.42 -29.41
C THR A 107 4.75 16.37 -28.85
N MET A 108 5.10 15.37 -29.67
CA MET A 108 6.08 14.33 -29.35
C MET A 108 6.77 13.84 -30.63
N ALA A 109 8.05 13.48 -30.54
CA ALA A 109 8.80 12.96 -31.68
C ALA A 109 8.28 11.57 -32.11
N ASP A 110 8.14 11.34 -33.42
CA ASP A 110 7.65 10.08 -34.01
C ASP A 110 8.68 9.37 -34.92
N GLY A 111 9.93 9.84 -34.90
CA GLY A 111 11.01 9.38 -35.78
C GLY A 111 11.03 10.07 -37.16
N THR A 112 9.93 10.67 -37.62
CA THR A 112 9.85 11.46 -38.86
C THR A 112 9.81 12.96 -38.61
N GLY A 113 9.38 13.38 -37.42
CA GLY A 113 9.41 14.75 -36.93
C GLY A 113 8.67 14.86 -35.59
N MET A 114 8.07 16.01 -35.31
CA MET A 114 7.18 16.19 -34.16
C MET A 114 5.73 15.91 -34.56
N ALA A 115 5.17 14.82 -34.07
CA ALA A 115 3.73 14.56 -34.14
C ALA A 115 2.99 15.51 -33.20
N ARG A 116 1.77 15.90 -33.59
CA ARG A 116 0.82 16.64 -32.75
C ARG A 116 0.00 15.66 -31.93
N LEU A 117 0.00 15.84 -30.62
CA LEU A 117 -0.80 15.08 -29.67
C LEU A 117 -2.10 15.83 -29.33
N ALA A 118 -3.21 15.09 -29.25
CA ALA A 118 -4.51 15.58 -28.82
C ALA A 118 -5.21 14.52 -27.95
N ASN A 119 -5.56 14.86 -26.70
CA ASN A 119 -6.14 13.94 -25.70
C ASN A 119 -5.40 12.58 -25.62
N THR A 120 -4.06 12.65 -25.68
CA THR A 120 -3.17 11.50 -25.50
C THR A 120 -3.09 11.13 -24.03
N GLU A 121 -3.08 9.84 -23.70
CA GLU A 121 -3.05 9.38 -22.31
C GLU A 121 -1.80 8.58 -21.98
N PHE A 122 -1.24 8.82 -20.80
CA PHE A 122 -0.20 8.01 -20.20
C PHE A 122 -0.74 7.36 -18.92
N GLN A 123 -0.63 6.04 -18.85
CA GLN A 123 -0.84 5.24 -17.66
C GLN A 123 0.52 4.67 -17.26
N MET A 124 0.94 4.87 -16.02
CA MET A 124 2.27 4.51 -15.53
C MET A 124 2.18 3.84 -14.17
N ALA A 125 2.83 2.69 -14.01
CA ALA A 125 3.06 2.03 -12.73
C ALA A 125 4.56 2.02 -12.39
N TYR A 126 4.85 2.22 -11.11
CA TYR A 126 6.20 2.27 -10.55
C TYR A 126 6.51 1.01 -9.71
N TYR A 127 5.53 0.49 -8.96
CA TYR A 127 5.66 -0.75 -8.18
C TYR A 127 5.98 -1.98 -9.06
N LEU A 128 5.38 -2.02 -10.24
CA LEU A 128 5.76 -2.84 -11.37
C LEU A 128 6.14 -1.84 -12.47
N PRO A 129 7.42 -1.73 -12.88
CA PRO A 129 7.83 -0.78 -13.92
C PRO A 129 7.09 -1.06 -15.24
N ALA A 130 6.05 -0.30 -15.52
CA ALA A 130 5.17 -0.50 -16.67
C ALA A 130 4.53 0.80 -17.10
N ALA A 131 4.32 0.98 -18.41
CA ALA A 131 3.53 2.09 -18.93
C ALA A 131 2.76 1.72 -20.19
N ARG A 132 1.58 2.32 -20.35
CA ARG A 132 0.76 2.32 -21.56
C ARG A 132 0.61 3.78 -22.01
N ALA A 133 1.12 4.09 -23.19
CA ALA A 133 0.93 5.38 -23.86
C ALA A 133 -0.11 5.21 -24.97
N ILE A 134 -1.28 5.82 -24.81
CA ILE A 134 -2.39 5.84 -25.77
C ILE A 134 -2.26 7.14 -26.58
N LEU A 135 -1.45 7.07 -27.64
CA LEU A 135 -1.09 8.21 -28.48
C LEU A 135 -2.20 8.51 -29.50
N LYS A 136 -2.70 9.75 -29.48
CA LYS A 136 -3.78 10.24 -30.35
C LYS A 136 -3.42 11.59 -30.96
N GLY A 137 -3.72 11.79 -32.24
CA GLY A 137 -3.55 13.07 -32.94
C GLY A 137 -3.12 12.92 -34.40
N THR A 138 -2.01 13.56 -34.78
CA THR A 138 -1.50 13.57 -36.17
C THR A 138 0.02 13.41 -36.18
N LYS A 139 0.53 12.45 -36.95
CA LYS A 139 1.96 12.22 -37.18
C LYS A 139 2.61 13.41 -37.90
N ALA A 140 3.93 13.54 -37.81
CA ALA A 140 4.65 14.64 -38.47
C ALA A 140 4.49 14.63 -40.00
N ASN A 141 4.27 13.46 -40.59
CA ASN A 141 3.97 13.28 -42.02
C ASN A 141 2.49 13.55 -42.41
N GLY A 142 1.66 14.06 -41.49
CA GLY A 142 0.25 14.40 -41.71
C GLY A 142 -0.74 13.24 -41.58
N GLN A 143 -0.27 11.99 -41.37
CA GLN A 143 -1.17 10.85 -41.18
C GLN A 143 -1.81 10.83 -39.78
N PRO A 144 -2.98 10.21 -39.58
CA PRO A 144 -3.55 10.01 -38.25
C PRO A 144 -2.59 9.28 -37.31
N LEU A 145 -2.49 9.76 -36.06
CA LEU A 145 -1.82 9.06 -34.97
C LEU A 145 -2.91 8.43 -34.08
N ASN A 146 -2.92 7.11 -34.01
CA ASN A 146 -3.73 6.33 -33.09
C ASN A 146 -2.96 5.04 -32.79
N GLU A 147 -2.11 5.08 -31.76
CA GLU A 147 -1.18 4.00 -31.40
C GLU A 147 -1.20 3.77 -29.90
N ILE A 148 -1.21 2.50 -29.47
CA ILE A 148 -1.03 2.16 -28.06
C ILE A 148 0.31 1.44 -27.92
N ARG A 149 1.24 2.07 -27.20
CA ARG A 149 2.59 1.55 -26.95
C ARG A 149 2.68 1.16 -25.48
N VAL A 150 3.05 -0.09 -25.20
CA VAL A 150 3.08 -0.65 -23.85
C VAL A 150 4.45 -1.25 -23.54
N PHE A 151 4.83 -1.20 -22.28
CA PHE A 151 5.81 -2.11 -21.70
C PHE A 151 5.41 -2.47 -20.26
N ALA A 152 5.87 -3.62 -19.79
CA ALA A 152 5.78 -4.04 -18.40
C ALA A 152 6.96 -4.94 -18.05
N ASN A 153 7.71 -4.56 -17.02
CA ASN A 153 8.95 -5.22 -16.61
C ASN A 153 9.89 -5.37 -17.83
N GLN A 154 10.36 -6.58 -18.12
CA GLN A 154 11.24 -6.92 -19.25
C GLN A 154 10.52 -7.12 -20.59
N TYR A 155 9.25 -6.71 -20.74
CA TYR A 155 8.42 -6.98 -21.92
C TYR A 155 7.87 -5.70 -22.55
N ALA A 156 7.79 -5.64 -23.89
CA ALA A 156 7.22 -4.51 -24.64
C ALA A 156 6.33 -5.00 -25.80
N TRP A 157 5.18 -4.35 -25.98
CA TRP A 157 4.19 -4.67 -27.02
C TRP A 157 3.42 -3.43 -27.47
N ASN A 158 2.73 -3.53 -28.59
CA ASN A 158 1.74 -2.56 -29.03
C ASN A 158 0.34 -3.18 -28.91
N GLU A 159 -0.69 -2.37 -28.68
CA GLU A 159 -2.09 -2.80 -28.61
C GLU A 159 -2.91 -2.09 -29.70
N THR A 160 -3.95 -2.73 -30.25
CA THR A 160 -4.90 -2.08 -31.18
C THR A 160 -6.03 -1.36 -30.43
N GLN A 161 -6.34 -1.85 -29.24
CA GLN A 161 -7.24 -1.25 -28.26
C GLN A 161 -6.68 -1.57 -26.87
N GLU A 162 -6.94 -0.72 -25.87
CA GLU A 162 -6.47 -0.93 -24.50
C GLU A 162 -6.71 -2.38 -24.02
N GLY A 163 -5.63 -3.09 -23.69
CA GLY A 163 -5.61 -4.49 -23.26
C GLY A 163 -5.83 -5.54 -24.35
N ARG A 164 -5.93 -5.18 -25.64
CA ARG A 164 -6.35 -6.08 -26.74
C ARG A 164 -5.55 -5.91 -28.03
N GLY A 165 -5.50 -6.98 -28.83
CA GLY A 165 -4.81 -7.00 -30.13
C GLY A 165 -3.30 -6.80 -30.01
N ALA A 166 -2.67 -7.47 -29.05
CA ALA A 166 -1.26 -7.31 -28.75
C ALA A 166 -0.35 -7.76 -29.90
N THR A 167 0.68 -6.96 -30.20
CA THR A 167 1.78 -7.29 -31.13
C THR A 167 3.11 -7.05 -30.43
N ALA A 168 4.01 -8.02 -30.42
CA ALA A 168 5.30 -7.90 -29.74
C ALA A 168 6.15 -6.76 -30.31
N ALA A 169 6.85 -6.03 -29.42
CA ALA A 169 7.66 -4.86 -29.75
C ALA A 169 8.94 -4.82 -28.90
N MET A 170 9.58 -5.98 -28.71
CA MET A 170 10.68 -6.17 -27.73
C MET A 170 11.90 -5.28 -27.97
N ASN A 171 12.17 -4.91 -29.22
CA ASN A 171 13.25 -3.99 -29.59
C ASN A 171 13.02 -2.57 -29.05
N GLU A 172 11.77 -2.19 -28.77
CA GLU A 172 11.38 -0.85 -28.32
C GLU A 172 11.43 -0.68 -26.78
N LEU A 173 11.72 -1.76 -26.02
CA LEU A 173 11.73 -1.71 -24.55
C LEU A 173 12.70 -0.65 -24.02
N ASN A 174 13.88 -0.56 -24.64
CA ASN A 174 14.96 0.35 -24.24
C ASN A 174 14.61 1.83 -24.42
N ASP A 175 13.65 2.14 -25.29
CA ASP A 175 13.17 3.50 -25.56
C ASP A 175 11.93 3.86 -24.73
N ARG A 176 11.23 2.85 -24.19
CA ARG A 176 10.00 3.00 -23.40
C ARG A 176 10.25 3.04 -21.90
N LEU A 177 11.11 2.15 -21.39
CA LEU A 177 11.42 2.04 -19.97
C LEU A 177 11.88 3.37 -19.32
N PRO A 178 12.76 4.17 -19.94
CA PRO A 178 13.21 5.43 -19.35
C PRO A 178 12.12 6.49 -19.18
N LEU A 179 11.01 6.40 -19.94
CA LEU A 179 9.91 7.38 -19.89
C LEU A 179 9.22 7.42 -18.51
N LEU A 180 9.25 6.33 -17.73
CA LEU A 180 8.76 6.35 -16.34
C LEU A 180 9.49 7.37 -15.48
N LYS A 181 10.78 7.58 -15.73
CA LYS A 181 11.62 8.50 -14.97
C LYS A 181 11.37 9.96 -15.35
N LEU A 182 10.61 10.22 -16.42
CA LEU A 182 10.33 11.56 -16.94
C LEU A 182 9.04 12.17 -16.35
N THR A 183 8.64 11.70 -15.18
CA THR A 183 7.63 12.30 -14.30
C THR A 183 8.24 12.62 -12.93
N PRO A 184 7.70 13.59 -12.16
CA PRO A 184 8.21 13.89 -10.82
C PRO A 184 8.18 12.65 -9.91
N PHE A 185 7.12 11.85 -9.98
CA PHE A 185 6.93 10.67 -9.14
C PHE A 185 7.89 9.52 -9.50
N GLY A 186 8.01 9.15 -10.78
CA GLY A 186 8.90 8.05 -11.20
C GLY A 186 10.38 8.38 -11.08
N ALA A 187 10.74 9.66 -11.18
CA ALA A 187 12.07 10.14 -10.82
C ALA A 187 12.34 9.97 -9.31
N MET A 188 11.42 10.46 -8.47
CA MET A 188 11.54 10.35 -7.01
C MET A 188 11.52 8.90 -6.51
N TRP A 189 10.79 7.98 -7.14
CA TRP A 189 10.89 6.54 -6.86
C TRP A 189 12.34 6.05 -6.91
N SER A 190 13.08 6.43 -7.95
CA SER A 190 14.46 5.98 -8.16
C SER A 190 15.44 6.55 -7.13
N VAL A 191 15.18 7.78 -6.67
CA VAL A 191 15.92 8.44 -5.59
C VAL A 191 15.58 7.81 -4.23
N ILE A 192 14.31 7.48 -3.99
CA ILE A 192 13.87 6.78 -2.77
C ILE A 192 14.47 5.37 -2.70
N ASP A 193 14.51 4.64 -3.81
CA ASP A 193 15.10 3.29 -3.88
C ASP A 193 16.63 3.29 -3.68
N ALA A 194 17.31 4.39 -4.03
CA ALA A 194 18.74 4.54 -3.77
C ALA A 194 19.06 4.69 -2.27
N GLU A 195 18.06 5.05 -1.45
CA GLU A 195 18.20 5.28 -0.01
C GLU A 195 19.42 6.14 0.36
N GLY A 196 20.34 5.59 1.17
CA GLY A 196 21.57 6.25 1.62
C GLY A 196 22.65 6.39 0.52
N HIS A 197 22.44 5.82 -0.67
CA HIS A 197 23.26 6.07 -1.86
C HIS A 197 22.80 7.30 -2.63
N THR A 198 21.74 7.99 -2.19
CA THR A 198 21.35 9.29 -2.77
C THR A 198 22.42 10.34 -2.49
N VAL A 199 23.04 10.85 -3.55
CA VAL A 199 23.94 12.00 -3.48
C VAL A 199 23.11 13.29 -3.57
N VAL A 200 23.15 14.08 -2.49
CA VAL A 200 22.61 15.44 -2.48
C VAL A 200 23.71 16.42 -2.88
N SER A 201 23.49 17.19 -3.95
CA SER A 201 24.42 18.22 -4.40
C SER A 201 23.70 19.55 -4.71
N LYS A 202 24.48 20.55 -5.14
CA LYS A 202 23.98 21.90 -5.48
C LYS A 202 24.44 22.28 -6.89
N THR A 203 23.53 22.85 -7.67
CA THR A 203 23.87 23.49 -8.94
C THR A 203 24.59 24.83 -8.70
N ALA A 204 25.15 25.42 -9.76
CA ALA A 204 25.81 26.73 -9.68
C ALA A 204 24.86 27.88 -9.29
N ASP A 205 23.56 27.76 -9.62
CA ASP A 205 22.48 28.66 -9.20
C ASP A 205 21.86 28.28 -7.84
N GLY A 206 22.42 27.31 -7.12
CA GLY A 206 22.06 26.97 -5.74
C GLY A 206 20.86 26.02 -5.56
N LYS A 207 20.26 25.55 -6.66
CA LYS A 207 19.19 24.54 -6.64
C LYS A 207 19.72 23.21 -6.11
N THR A 208 18.86 22.45 -5.45
CA THR A 208 19.24 21.14 -4.88
C THR A 208 19.15 20.08 -5.97
N VAL A 209 20.11 19.16 -6.03
CA VAL A 209 20.04 18.00 -6.93
C VAL A 209 20.12 16.73 -6.11
N LEU A 210 19.15 15.84 -6.29
CA LEU A 210 19.09 14.50 -5.68
C LEU A 210 19.45 13.47 -6.75
N THR A 211 20.61 12.83 -6.63
CA THR A 211 21.07 11.82 -7.61
C THR A 211 21.04 10.43 -6.98
N GLY A 212 20.36 9.47 -7.62
CA GLY A 212 20.28 8.08 -7.17
C GLY A 212 20.06 7.12 -8.34
N THR A 213 20.47 5.87 -8.18
CA THR A 213 20.31 4.81 -9.18
C THR A 213 19.35 3.76 -8.65
N SER A 214 18.27 3.45 -9.38
CA SER A 214 17.32 2.44 -8.92
C SER A 214 17.95 1.04 -8.98
N PRO A 215 17.83 0.21 -7.92
CA PRO A 215 18.34 -1.16 -7.88
C PRO A 215 17.56 -2.12 -8.79
N HIS A 216 16.40 -1.69 -9.33
CA HIS A 216 15.48 -2.53 -10.09
C HIS A 216 15.75 -2.49 -11.60
N ASP A 217 16.10 -1.31 -12.13
CA ASP A 217 16.35 -1.10 -13.58
C ASP A 217 17.75 -0.54 -13.89
N GLY A 218 18.54 -0.16 -12.87
CA GLY A 218 19.89 0.37 -13.04
C GLY A 218 19.96 1.78 -13.65
N ILE A 219 18.83 2.47 -13.78
CA ILE A 219 18.79 3.83 -14.35
C ILE A 219 19.23 4.83 -13.28
N GLU A 220 20.32 5.55 -13.56
CA GLU A 220 20.76 6.70 -12.76
C GLU A 220 19.85 7.89 -13.05
N VAL A 221 19.26 8.47 -12.01
CA VAL A 221 18.35 9.62 -12.08
C VAL A 221 18.92 10.76 -11.24
N ALA A 222 18.95 11.97 -11.79
CA ALA A 222 19.23 13.19 -11.04
C ALA A 222 18.03 14.13 -11.09
N VAL A 223 17.50 14.49 -9.93
CA VAL A 223 16.31 15.35 -9.76
C VAL A 223 16.74 16.71 -9.26
N THR A 224 16.61 17.75 -10.09
CA THR A 224 16.80 19.15 -9.68
C THR A 224 15.53 19.67 -9.05
N VAL A 225 15.67 20.27 -7.87
CA VAL A 225 14.60 20.68 -6.97
C VAL A 225 14.66 22.18 -6.71
N GLU A 226 13.49 22.83 -6.77
CA GLU A 226 13.30 24.24 -6.50
C GLU A 226 12.40 24.45 -5.27
N ASP A 227 12.86 25.33 -4.39
CA ASP A 227 12.22 25.66 -3.11
C ASP A 227 11.22 26.82 -3.35
N ASN A 228 9.93 26.59 -3.08
CA ASN A 228 8.85 27.56 -3.27
C ASN A 228 8.12 27.87 -1.95
N ARG A 229 8.10 29.15 -1.58
CA ARG A 229 7.46 29.70 -0.36
C ARG A 229 6.24 30.60 -0.61
N ASN A 230 5.74 30.64 -1.85
CA ASN A 230 4.56 31.42 -2.22
C ASN A 230 3.77 30.66 -3.29
N HIS A 231 2.90 29.77 -2.82
CA HIS A 231 2.26 28.75 -3.65
C HIS A 231 0.73 28.66 -3.42
N PRO A 232 -0.03 29.76 -3.59
CA PRO A 232 -1.47 29.85 -3.25
C PRO A 232 -2.41 28.97 -4.10
N LYS A 233 -1.88 28.00 -4.86
CA LYS A 233 -2.60 27.06 -5.74
C LYS A 233 -2.07 25.61 -5.65
N LEU A 234 -1.18 25.30 -4.71
CA LEU A 234 -0.55 23.97 -4.58
C LEU A 234 -1.09 23.19 -3.38
N GLY A 235 -2.40 22.95 -3.36
CA GLY A 235 -3.05 22.15 -2.31
C GLY A 235 -3.44 22.96 -1.06
N PRO A 236 -3.74 22.28 0.06
CA PRO A 236 -4.32 22.88 1.27
C PRO A 236 -3.28 23.33 2.30
N TYR A 237 -1.98 23.23 1.97
CA TYR A 237 -0.89 23.72 2.81
C TYR A 237 -1.05 25.22 3.11
N ASP A 238 -0.49 25.68 4.22
CA ASP A 238 -0.40 27.12 4.48
C ASP A 238 0.39 27.74 3.31
N PRO A 239 -0.12 28.76 2.59
CA PRO A 239 0.54 29.31 1.40
C PRO A 239 1.97 29.85 1.62
N THR A 240 2.42 29.94 2.89
CA THR A 240 3.75 30.38 3.33
C THR A 240 4.70 29.22 3.71
N GLU A 241 4.25 27.97 3.72
CA GLU A 241 5.10 26.79 3.94
C GLU A 241 6.18 26.64 2.86
N LEU A 242 7.15 25.75 3.09
CA LEU A 242 8.17 25.45 2.09
C LEU A 242 7.77 24.18 1.32
N ILE A 243 7.35 24.35 0.06
CA ILE A 243 7.18 23.24 -0.87
C ILE A 243 8.43 23.11 -1.74
N ARG A 244 8.97 21.89 -1.89
CA ARG A 244 10.19 21.59 -2.63
C ARG A 244 9.85 20.75 -3.86
N LEU A 245 9.80 21.39 -5.02
CA LEU A 245 9.27 20.78 -6.26
C LEU A 245 10.39 20.27 -7.16
N PRO A 246 10.29 19.05 -7.71
CA PRO A 246 11.09 18.64 -8.87
C PRO A 246 10.82 19.57 -10.07
N VAL A 247 11.85 20.22 -10.60
CA VAL A 247 11.72 21.15 -11.76
C VAL A 247 12.47 20.67 -13.00
N ALA A 248 13.49 19.82 -12.82
CA ALA A 248 14.13 19.11 -13.91
C ALA A 248 14.58 17.72 -13.46
N VAL A 249 14.63 16.79 -14.41
CA VAL A 249 15.16 15.44 -14.21
C VAL A 249 16.10 15.12 -15.37
N THR A 250 17.21 14.44 -15.08
CA THR A 250 17.94 13.65 -16.08
C THR A 250 17.95 12.19 -15.67
N ALA A 251 17.84 11.30 -16.65
CA ALA A 251 17.89 9.86 -16.47
C ALA A 251 18.84 9.25 -17.52
N LYS A 252 19.86 8.51 -17.08
CA LYS A 252 20.83 7.85 -17.96
C LYS A 252 20.45 6.39 -18.16
N ALA A 253 20.11 6.03 -19.39
CA ALA A 253 19.69 4.68 -19.75
C ALA A 253 20.13 4.34 -21.17
N ASN A 254 20.62 3.12 -21.38
CA ASN A 254 20.94 2.57 -22.71
C ASN A 254 21.93 3.43 -23.53
N GLY A 255 22.86 4.11 -22.86
CA GLY A 255 23.84 5.01 -23.49
C GLY A 255 23.32 6.42 -23.79
N HIS A 256 22.03 6.67 -23.57
CA HIS A 256 21.37 7.95 -23.83
C HIS A 256 21.10 8.74 -22.52
N THR A 257 21.02 10.06 -22.65
CA THR A 257 20.57 10.96 -21.58
C THR A 257 19.15 11.44 -21.88
N TRP A 258 18.19 10.90 -21.15
CA TRP A 258 16.81 11.33 -21.16
C TRP A 258 16.66 12.51 -20.20
N GLY A 259 15.87 13.51 -20.57
CA GLY A 259 15.64 14.69 -19.74
C GLY A 259 14.15 15.02 -19.62
N ALA A 260 13.77 15.62 -18.50
CA ALA A 260 12.47 16.25 -18.32
C ALA A 260 12.59 17.60 -17.63
N THR A 261 11.70 18.54 -17.96
CA THR A 261 11.47 19.75 -17.15
C THR A 261 9.99 19.88 -16.82
N PHE A 262 9.71 20.45 -15.65
CA PHE A 262 8.38 20.52 -15.05
C PHE A 262 8.07 21.96 -14.64
N ALA A 263 6.91 22.46 -15.04
CA ALA A 263 6.43 23.80 -14.71
C ALA A 263 4.90 23.81 -14.53
N ASP A 264 4.39 24.94 -14.06
CA ASP A 264 2.95 25.19 -13.87
C ASP A 264 2.26 24.10 -13.03
N TYR A 265 2.87 23.77 -11.89
CA TYR A 265 2.31 22.84 -10.91
C TYR A 265 0.94 23.28 -10.41
N ARG A 266 0.09 22.28 -10.13
CA ARG A 266 -1.27 22.43 -9.60
C ARG A 266 -1.56 21.34 -8.58
N GLY A 267 -2.20 21.73 -7.47
CA GLY A 267 -2.75 20.79 -6.47
C GLY A 267 -4.25 20.50 -6.65
N ASP A 268 -4.91 21.13 -7.63
CA ASP A 268 -6.34 21.05 -7.90
C ASP A 268 -6.70 20.22 -9.14
N LEU A 269 -5.72 19.51 -9.73
CA LEU A 269 -5.96 18.55 -10.82
C LEU A 269 -6.67 17.27 -10.32
N GLU A 270 -6.37 16.88 -9.09
CA GLU A 270 -7.07 15.84 -8.34
C GLU A 270 -7.49 16.42 -6.98
N PRO A 271 -8.64 17.11 -6.91
CA PRO A 271 -9.11 17.70 -5.66
C PRO A 271 -9.32 16.62 -4.58
N ASN A 272 -9.11 17.00 -3.32
CA ASN A 272 -9.31 16.19 -2.12
C ASN A 272 -8.30 15.04 -1.89
N VAL A 273 -7.17 15.04 -2.63
CA VAL A 273 -6.14 13.98 -2.52
C VAL A 273 -4.72 14.54 -2.27
N TRP A 274 -4.56 15.87 -2.30
CA TRP A 274 -3.33 16.60 -1.96
C TRP A 274 -2.11 16.22 -2.84
N MET A 275 -2.37 15.78 -4.08
CA MET A 275 -1.35 15.42 -5.06
C MET A 275 -1.02 16.61 -5.94
N ILE A 276 0.27 16.93 -6.05
CA ILE A 276 0.76 18.08 -6.81
C ILE A 276 1.46 17.61 -8.08
N PHE A 277 0.97 18.03 -9.25
CA PHE A 277 1.46 17.58 -10.56
C PHE A 277 1.66 18.76 -11.53
N PRO A 278 2.69 18.75 -12.41
CA PRO A 278 2.97 19.85 -13.33
C PRO A 278 1.97 19.84 -14.49
N THR A 279 1.47 21.02 -14.89
CA THR A 279 0.66 21.13 -16.12
C THR A 279 1.48 21.38 -17.38
N THR A 280 2.78 21.64 -17.25
CA THR A 280 3.70 21.80 -18.38
C THR A 280 4.87 20.86 -18.17
N ILE A 281 5.03 19.90 -19.08
CA ILE A 281 6.10 18.89 -19.04
C ILE A 281 6.81 18.91 -20.40
N LYS A 282 8.14 19.03 -20.39
CA LYS A 282 8.94 18.90 -21.63
C LYS A 282 9.91 17.76 -21.47
N TRP A 283 10.01 16.90 -22.46
CA TRP A 283 10.98 15.79 -22.49
C TRP A 283 12.07 16.04 -23.52
N THR A 284 13.27 15.55 -23.26
CA THR A 284 14.40 15.57 -24.17
C THR A 284 15.10 14.21 -24.25
N LEU A 285 15.77 13.97 -25.37
CA LEU A 285 16.65 12.82 -25.60
C LEU A 285 17.97 13.36 -26.16
N ASP A 286 19.08 13.12 -25.45
CA ASP A 286 20.42 13.65 -25.75
C ASP A 286 20.41 15.18 -25.99
N GLY A 287 19.63 15.89 -25.17
CA GLY A 287 19.45 17.34 -25.25
C GLY A 287 18.52 17.83 -26.38
N LYS A 288 18.07 16.96 -27.28
CA LYS A 288 17.11 17.31 -28.35
C LYS A 288 15.67 17.23 -27.82
N PRO A 289 14.72 18.06 -28.30
CA PRO A 289 13.31 17.94 -27.94
C PRO A 289 12.75 16.55 -28.28
N LEU A 290 12.14 15.89 -27.28
CA LEU A 290 11.43 14.62 -27.42
C LEU A 290 9.91 14.83 -27.29
N ALA A 291 9.47 15.70 -26.36
CA ALA A 291 8.07 16.07 -26.22
C ALA A 291 7.88 17.45 -25.58
N ASP A 292 6.76 18.10 -25.88
CA ASP A 292 6.28 19.31 -25.21
C ASP A 292 4.79 19.10 -24.92
N LEU A 293 4.45 18.91 -23.63
CA LEU A 293 3.19 18.32 -23.17
C LEU A 293 2.47 19.28 -22.21
N LYS A 294 1.21 19.58 -22.52
CA LYS A 294 0.29 20.30 -21.63
C LYS A 294 -0.66 19.29 -20.98
N VAL A 295 -0.56 19.10 -19.67
CA VAL A 295 -1.43 18.18 -18.93
C VAL A 295 -2.81 18.81 -18.72
N THR A 296 -3.86 18.05 -19.07
CA THR A 296 -5.27 18.45 -18.99
C THR A 296 -6.07 17.64 -17.97
N PHE A 297 -5.52 16.51 -17.51
CA PHE A 297 -6.12 15.61 -16.52
C PHE A 297 -5.02 14.82 -15.79
N PHE A 298 -5.20 14.56 -14.50
CA PHE A 298 -4.30 13.75 -13.68
C PHE A 298 -5.09 12.95 -12.63
N ARG A 299 -4.65 11.72 -12.35
CA ARG A 299 -5.13 10.85 -11.25
C ARG A 299 -3.97 10.06 -10.64
N SER A 300 -3.95 9.99 -9.32
CA SER A 300 -3.04 9.17 -8.52
C SER A 300 -3.64 7.80 -8.18
N ASN A 301 -2.79 6.77 -8.27
CA ASN A 301 -3.11 5.36 -7.98
C ASN A 301 -4.36 4.79 -8.67
N PRO A 302 -4.63 5.09 -9.94
CA PRO A 302 -5.81 4.59 -10.63
C PRO A 302 -5.84 3.05 -10.71
N TYR A 303 -7.01 2.48 -11.04
CA TYR A 303 -7.07 1.12 -11.56
C TYR A 303 -6.43 1.07 -12.95
N ILE A 304 -5.16 0.65 -13.00
CA ILE A 304 -4.40 0.35 -14.21
C ILE A 304 -3.72 -1.01 -14.05
N VAL A 305 -3.79 -1.82 -15.10
CA VAL A 305 -3.22 -3.17 -15.14
C VAL A 305 -2.53 -3.41 -16.49
N PHE A 306 -1.47 -4.21 -16.44
CA PHE A 306 -0.58 -4.50 -17.57
C PHE A 306 -0.44 -6.03 -17.76
N PRO A 307 -1.52 -6.73 -18.15
CA PRO A 307 -1.46 -8.16 -18.46
C PRO A 307 -0.44 -8.39 -19.58
N ILE A 308 0.61 -9.18 -19.31
CA ILE A 308 1.64 -9.51 -20.31
C ILE A 308 1.03 -10.53 -21.29
N PRO A 309 0.82 -10.19 -22.57
CA PRO A 309 0.11 -11.07 -23.50
C PRO A 309 0.94 -12.29 -23.89
N ASP A 310 0.30 -13.45 -24.14
CA ASP A 310 0.97 -14.72 -24.48
C ASP A 310 1.96 -14.59 -25.65
N VAL A 311 1.61 -13.79 -26.66
CA VAL A 311 2.45 -13.47 -27.83
C VAL A 311 3.81 -12.85 -27.46
N VAL A 312 3.95 -12.33 -26.24
CA VAL A 312 5.16 -11.70 -25.70
C VAL A 312 5.79 -12.55 -24.58
N GLN A 313 5.01 -13.32 -23.82
CA GLN A 313 5.54 -14.20 -22.77
C GLN A 313 6.58 -15.22 -23.29
N GLY A 314 6.40 -15.70 -24.53
CA GLY A 314 7.35 -16.58 -25.21
C GLY A 314 8.62 -15.89 -25.75
N GLN A 315 8.66 -14.56 -25.77
CA GLN A 315 9.74 -13.75 -26.35
C GLN A 315 10.56 -13.04 -25.27
N ARG A 316 11.27 -13.82 -24.44
CA ARG A 316 12.24 -13.23 -23.50
C ARG A 316 13.43 -12.63 -24.23
N VAL A 317 13.75 -11.37 -23.94
CA VAL A 317 15.09 -10.83 -24.13
C VAL A 317 16.07 -11.63 -23.24
N ALA A 318 17.31 -11.77 -23.68
CA ALA A 318 18.33 -12.57 -22.99
C ALA A 318 18.41 -12.22 -21.49
N GLN A 319 18.42 -13.25 -20.65
CA GLN A 319 18.23 -13.10 -19.20
C GLN A 319 19.24 -12.13 -18.56
N VAL A 320 18.72 -11.10 -17.88
CA VAL A 320 19.30 -10.70 -16.60
C VAL A 320 19.10 -11.90 -15.67
N SER A 321 20.21 -12.51 -15.23
CA SER A 321 20.16 -13.77 -14.49
C SER A 321 19.51 -13.58 -13.12
N ALA A 322 18.94 -14.66 -12.55
CA ALA A 322 18.41 -14.62 -11.19
C ALA A 322 19.46 -14.30 -10.11
N ALA A 323 20.76 -14.32 -10.46
CA ALA A 323 21.87 -13.89 -9.61
C ALA A 323 22.09 -12.35 -9.61
N GLN A 324 21.32 -11.59 -10.39
CA GLN A 324 21.36 -10.13 -10.47
C GLN A 324 20.11 -9.46 -9.83
N LEU A 325 19.17 -10.25 -9.30
CA LEU A 325 18.12 -9.73 -8.43
C LEU A 325 18.71 -9.40 -7.05
N PRO A 326 18.40 -8.25 -6.43
CA PRO A 326 18.94 -7.89 -5.12
C PRO A 326 18.64 -8.95 -4.04
N PRO A 327 19.54 -9.18 -3.07
CA PRO A 327 19.33 -10.16 -1.99
C PRO A 327 18.04 -9.96 -1.17
N ALA A 328 17.45 -8.77 -1.18
CA ALA A 328 16.15 -8.49 -0.58
C ALA A 328 14.98 -9.32 -1.17
N SER A 329 15.16 -9.88 -2.38
CA SER A 329 14.21 -10.81 -3.00
C SER A 329 14.37 -12.26 -2.51
N GLN A 330 15.42 -12.57 -1.74
CA GLN A 330 15.66 -13.89 -1.15
C GLN A 330 15.38 -13.82 0.36
N ARG A 331 14.61 -14.77 0.90
CA ARG A 331 14.27 -14.82 2.34
C ARG A 331 15.54 -14.86 3.20
N THR A 332 15.90 -13.74 3.81
CA THR A 332 17.07 -13.64 4.70
C THR A 332 16.78 -14.33 6.04
N LYS A 333 17.69 -15.22 6.46
CA LYS A 333 17.64 -15.86 7.78
C LYS A 333 18.38 -15.01 8.81
N ASN A 334 17.71 -14.75 9.93
CA ASN A 334 18.16 -14.38 11.29
C ASN A 334 19.53 -13.71 11.46
N LEU A 335 19.55 -12.52 12.09
CA LEU A 335 20.74 -11.88 12.68
C LEU A 335 20.55 -11.62 14.19
N PRO A 336 21.61 -11.57 15.01
CA PRO A 336 21.50 -11.65 16.46
C PRO A 336 21.32 -10.30 17.18
N LEU A 337 20.54 -10.31 18.27
CA LEU A 337 20.15 -9.16 19.09
C LEU A 337 21.22 -8.75 20.13
N ARG A 338 21.24 -7.46 20.53
CA ARG A 338 21.98 -6.96 21.71
C ARG A 338 21.11 -6.10 22.63
N THR A 339 21.46 -6.11 23.91
CA THR A 339 20.68 -5.62 25.04
C THR A 339 20.76 -4.09 25.23
N VAL A 340 19.64 -3.47 25.62
CA VAL A 340 19.53 -2.06 26.03
C VAL A 340 18.83 -2.00 27.39
N GLN A 341 19.20 -1.06 28.28
CA GLN A 341 18.53 -0.81 29.55
C GLN A 341 17.57 0.39 29.47
N CYS A 342 16.47 0.32 30.24
CA CYS A 342 15.38 1.30 30.30
C CYS A 342 14.98 1.44 31.77
N SER A 343 14.58 2.63 32.21
CA SER A 343 14.09 2.84 33.58
C SER A 343 12.58 2.58 33.69
N TYR A 344 12.13 2.26 34.91
CA TYR A 344 10.73 2.08 35.35
C TYR A 344 9.91 0.90 34.80
N SER A 345 10.44 0.10 33.88
CA SER A 345 10.04 -1.30 33.67
C SER A 345 11.16 -2.09 32.98
N PRO A 346 11.26 -3.42 33.18
CA PRO A 346 12.20 -4.24 32.42
C PRO A 346 11.91 -4.10 30.93
N CYS A 347 12.91 -3.73 30.13
CA CYS A 347 12.71 -3.55 28.69
C CYS A 347 12.22 -4.85 28.06
N GLY A 348 11.15 -4.79 27.27
CA GLY A 348 11.00 -5.73 26.16
C GLY A 348 12.20 -5.58 25.23
N THR A 349 12.73 -6.69 24.72
CA THR A 349 13.79 -6.69 23.72
C THR A 349 13.34 -5.89 22.49
N ARG A 350 14.09 -4.85 22.10
CA ARG A 350 13.88 -4.21 20.80
C ARG A 350 14.25 -5.22 19.71
N VAL A 351 13.25 -5.61 18.94
CA VAL A 351 13.33 -6.43 17.73
C VAL A 351 13.29 -5.52 16.50
N SER A 352 13.88 -5.92 15.36
CA SER A 352 13.64 -5.19 14.11
C SER A 352 12.16 -5.26 13.74
N PRO A 353 11.57 -4.35 12.96
CA PRO A 353 10.17 -4.49 12.53
C PRO A 353 9.90 -5.76 11.72
N GLN A 354 10.89 -6.31 11.00
CA GLN A 354 10.81 -7.62 10.38
C GLN A 354 10.77 -8.75 11.43
N ASP A 355 11.57 -8.68 12.48
CA ASP A 355 11.51 -9.61 13.63
C ASP A 355 10.23 -9.41 14.47
N ALA A 356 9.71 -8.19 14.56
CA ALA A 356 8.48 -7.86 15.25
C ALA A 356 7.28 -8.42 14.48
N TYR A 357 7.24 -8.24 13.16
CA TYR A 357 6.27 -8.86 12.27
C TYR A 357 6.39 -10.38 12.28
N ALA A 358 7.60 -10.93 12.21
CA ALA A 358 7.83 -12.36 12.33
C ALA A 358 7.38 -12.90 13.70
N THR A 359 7.64 -12.19 14.80
CA THR A 359 7.17 -12.56 16.15
C THR A 359 5.65 -12.40 16.32
N GLN A 360 5.05 -11.41 15.64
CA GLN A 360 3.60 -11.23 15.56
C GLN A 360 2.91 -12.27 14.66
N LEU A 361 3.65 -12.86 13.71
CA LEU A 361 3.27 -14.03 12.92
C LEU A 361 3.77 -15.35 13.50
N MET A 362 4.49 -15.34 14.64
CA MET A 362 4.81 -16.56 15.38
C MET A 362 3.56 -16.96 16.17
N PRO A 363 3.03 -18.16 15.91
CA PRO A 363 1.90 -18.69 16.66
C PRO A 363 2.34 -19.01 18.09
N MET A 364 1.49 -18.70 19.06
CA MET A 364 1.68 -19.08 20.46
C MET A 364 0.85 -20.32 20.80
N GLY A 365 1.50 -21.31 21.42
CA GLY A 365 0.88 -22.57 21.81
C GLY A 365 0.59 -23.51 20.64
N GLU A 366 0.02 -24.67 20.98
CA GLU A 366 -0.48 -25.63 20.00
C GLU A 366 -1.87 -25.21 19.51
N THR A 367 -2.21 -25.53 18.25
CA THR A 367 -3.57 -25.33 17.72
C THR A 367 -4.55 -26.24 18.47
N PRO A 368 -5.56 -25.70 19.18
CA PRO A 368 -6.61 -26.51 19.77
C PRO A 368 -7.38 -27.25 18.67
N ARG A 369 -7.80 -28.49 18.96
CA ARG A 369 -8.56 -29.34 18.02
C ARG A 369 -9.90 -29.73 18.62
N ASP A 370 -10.89 -29.91 17.76
CA ASP A 370 -12.22 -30.40 18.10
C ASP A 370 -12.23 -31.92 18.35
N ALA A 371 -13.42 -32.50 18.58
CA ALA A 371 -13.58 -33.92 18.84
C ALA A 371 -13.32 -34.82 17.61
N GLN A 372 -13.30 -34.24 16.41
CA GLN A 372 -13.04 -34.89 15.13
C GLN A 372 -11.55 -34.80 14.76
N GLY A 373 -10.80 -33.92 15.44
CA GLY A 373 -9.38 -33.70 15.24
C GLY A 373 -9.05 -32.53 14.33
N HIS A 374 -10.05 -31.78 13.84
CA HIS A 374 -9.81 -30.56 13.06
C HIS A 374 -9.48 -29.38 13.99
N PRO A 375 -8.77 -28.34 13.51
CA PRO A 375 -8.56 -27.13 14.29
C PRO A 375 -9.88 -26.51 14.78
N ASP A 376 -10.00 -26.26 16.08
CA ASP A 376 -11.12 -25.47 16.60
C ASP A 376 -10.89 -24.00 16.23
N LEU A 377 -11.73 -23.43 15.37
CA LEU A 377 -11.65 -22.03 14.97
C LEU A 377 -12.37 -21.08 15.95
N SER A 378 -13.04 -21.62 16.98
CA SER A 378 -13.84 -20.83 17.91
C SER A 378 -13.01 -19.79 18.65
N GLY A 379 -13.48 -18.55 18.64
CA GLY A 379 -12.78 -17.45 19.27
C GLY A 379 -13.23 -16.08 18.79
N THR A 380 -12.94 -15.05 19.59
CA THR A 380 -12.96 -13.65 19.16
C THR A 380 -11.60 -13.33 18.57
N TRP A 381 -11.57 -12.99 17.28
CA TRP A 381 -10.36 -12.78 16.47
C TRP A 381 -10.16 -11.29 16.25
N THR A 382 -9.21 -10.69 16.97
CA THR A 382 -9.00 -9.24 16.95
C THR A 382 -7.98 -8.81 15.90
N GLY A 383 -8.23 -7.66 15.26
CA GLY A 383 -7.26 -6.99 14.37
C GLY A 383 -6.09 -6.33 15.10
N ASN A 384 -6.04 -6.37 16.44
CA ASN A 384 -5.03 -5.67 17.22
C ASN A 384 -3.88 -6.61 17.63
N LEU A 385 -2.95 -6.84 16.70
CA LEU A 385 -1.56 -7.12 17.09
C LEU A 385 -1.02 -5.85 17.75
N GLY A 386 -1.18 -5.76 19.07
CA GLY A 386 -0.97 -4.53 19.84
C GLY A 386 0.36 -3.86 19.49
N ASN A 387 0.27 -2.65 18.96
CA ASN A 387 1.45 -1.85 18.65
C ASN A 387 2.24 -1.58 19.94
N VAL A 388 3.52 -1.96 19.97
CA VAL A 388 4.43 -1.76 21.12
C VAL A 388 4.71 -0.26 21.39
N PHE A 389 4.16 0.63 20.57
CA PHE A 389 4.16 2.08 20.72
C PHE A 389 2.77 2.69 20.99
N GLN A 390 1.79 1.92 21.50
CA GLN A 390 0.51 2.51 21.90
C GLN A 390 0.64 3.51 23.05
N VAL A 391 0.58 4.81 22.71
CA VAL A 391 -0.40 5.72 23.33
C VAL A 391 -1.05 6.61 22.24
N PRO A 392 -2.15 6.19 21.62
CA PRO A 392 -3.10 7.10 21.00
C PRO A 392 -4.08 7.54 22.08
N GLY A 393 -3.82 8.70 22.70
CA GLY A 393 -4.83 9.37 23.49
C GLY A 393 -5.95 9.87 22.58
N LEU A 394 -7.20 9.76 23.04
CA LEU A 394 -8.42 10.30 22.42
C LEU A 394 -8.27 11.74 21.87
N ARG A 395 -7.84 11.90 20.61
CA ARG A 395 -7.95 13.16 19.84
C ARG A 395 -8.02 12.90 18.33
N ARG A 396 -9.19 13.21 17.77
CA ARG A 396 -9.41 13.58 16.35
C ARG A 396 -8.88 12.60 15.31
N SER A 397 -9.54 11.44 15.23
CA SER A 397 -9.60 10.63 14.02
C SER A 397 -11.03 10.61 13.51
N GLY A 398 -11.55 11.78 13.12
CA GLY A 398 -12.79 11.84 12.35
C GLY A 398 -12.49 11.32 10.95
N ALA A 399 -12.90 10.10 10.65
CA ALA A 399 -12.61 9.43 9.38
C ALA A 399 -13.53 9.94 8.26
N PHE A 400 -13.35 11.22 7.91
CA PHE A 400 -13.99 11.90 6.77
C PHE A 400 -12.95 12.24 5.67
N GLU A 401 -11.77 11.63 5.74
CA GLU A 401 -10.63 11.97 4.89
C GLU A 401 -10.69 11.28 3.51
N ALA A 402 -11.01 12.07 2.48
CA ALA A 402 -10.80 11.71 1.08
C ALA A 402 -9.35 11.29 0.77
N ASP A 403 -8.38 11.74 1.58
CA ASP A 403 -6.97 11.37 1.49
C ASP A 403 -6.68 9.87 1.68
N GLN A 404 -7.41 9.18 2.57
CA GLN A 404 -7.22 7.73 2.80
C GLN A 404 -7.41 6.93 1.51
N SER A 405 -8.33 7.39 0.66
CA SER A 405 -8.64 6.74 -0.61
C SER A 405 -7.41 6.58 -1.51
N SER A 406 -6.44 7.51 -1.48
CA SER A 406 -5.21 7.40 -2.28
C SER A 406 -4.23 6.38 -1.74
N MET A 407 -4.09 6.30 -0.42
CA MET A 407 -3.27 5.32 0.27
C MET A 407 -3.84 3.91 0.06
N GLN A 408 -5.15 3.75 0.08
CA GLN A 408 -5.83 2.46 -0.17
C GLN A 408 -5.82 2.08 -1.66
N ARG A 409 -6.15 3.02 -2.58
CA ARG A 409 -6.00 2.83 -4.05
C ARG A 409 -4.59 2.37 -4.44
N GLY A 410 -3.58 2.82 -3.71
CA GLY A 410 -2.17 2.56 -4.00
C GLY A 410 -1.55 1.37 -3.27
N ALA A 411 -1.93 1.08 -2.03
CA ALA A 411 -1.29 0.02 -1.25
C ALA A 411 -1.71 -1.40 -1.67
N GLN A 412 -2.80 -1.55 -2.42
CA GLN A 412 -3.17 -2.84 -3.03
C GLN A 412 -2.37 -3.09 -4.32
N TRP A 413 -1.22 -3.75 -4.21
CA TRP A 413 -0.44 -4.20 -5.37
C TRP A 413 -1.10 -5.39 -6.12
N ASN A 414 -2.04 -6.09 -5.46
CA ASN A 414 -2.81 -7.22 -5.97
C ASN A 414 -4.24 -6.75 -6.25
N LYS A 415 -4.50 -6.32 -7.49
CA LYS A 415 -5.81 -5.88 -7.96
C LYS A 415 -6.44 -7.00 -8.82
N PRO A 416 -7.77 -7.24 -8.75
CA PRO A 416 -8.44 -8.19 -9.65
C PRO A 416 -8.24 -7.80 -11.11
N MET A 417 -7.96 -8.78 -11.97
CA MET A 417 -7.84 -8.57 -13.41
C MET A 417 -9.22 -8.70 -14.07
N TYR A 418 -9.84 -7.58 -14.43
CA TYR A 418 -11.07 -7.58 -15.23
C TYR A 418 -10.76 -7.82 -16.71
N LYS A 419 -11.76 -8.24 -17.48
CA LYS A 419 -11.66 -8.20 -18.96
C LYS A 419 -11.51 -6.75 -19.44
N PRO A 420 -10.74 -6.46 -20.52
CA PRO A 420 -10.41 -5.09 -20.92
C PRO A 420 -11.60 -4.17 -21.19
N GLU A 421 -12.73 -4.70 -21.65
CA GLU A 421 -13.99 -3.96 -21.84
C GLU A 421 -14.57 -3.37 -20.55
N PHE A 422 -14.19 -3.85 -19.37
CA PHE A 422 -14.69 -3.36 -18.08
C PHE A 422 -13.72 -2.40 -17.36
N TRP A 423 -12.48 -2.22 -17.82
CA TRP A 423 -11.49 -1.40 -17.11
C TRP A 423 -11.95 0.05 -16.88
N GLU A 424 -12.64 0.65 -17.85
CA GLU A 424 -13.20 1.99 -17.69
C GLU A 424 -14.35 2.04 -16.66
N LYS A 425 -15.16 0.98 -16.56
CA LYS A 425 -16.17 0.85 -15.51
C LYS A 425 -15.50 0.78 -14.14
N VAL A 426 -14.46 -0.04 -13.97
CA VAL A 426 -13.73 -0.16 -12.69
C VAL A 426 -13.07 1.17 -12.31
N ARG A 427 -12.40 1.86 -13.25
CA ARG A 427 -11.87 3.22 -13.02
C ARG A 427 -12.95 4.20 -12.57
N SER A 428 -14.10 4.21 -13.26
CA SER A 428 -15.23 5.08 -12.92
C SER A 428 -15.80 4.80 -11.53
N LEU A 429 -15.93 3.52 -11.14
CA LEU A 429 -16.41 3.14 -9.80
C LEU A 429 -15.39 3.52 -8.71
N ASP A 430 -14.09 3.29 -8.89
CA ASP A 430 -13.04 3.69 -7.94
C ASP A 430 -12.98 5.22 -7.75
N TYR A 431 -13.20 5.99 -8.82
CA TYR A 431 -13.24 7.46 -8.77
C TYR A 431 -14.52 8.00 -8.13
N GLY A 432 -15.67 7.37 -8.39
CA GLY A 432 -16.99 7.80 -7.92
C GLY A 432 -17.45 7.14 -6.62
N LYS A 433 -16.63 6.31 -5.96
CA LYS A 433 -17.09 5.38 -4.91
C LYS A 433 -17.86 6.00 -3.76
N VAL A 434 -17.54 7.24 -3.35
CA VAL A 434 -18.31 7.92 -2.29
C VAL A 434 -19.78 8.11 -2.70
N ASP A 435 -20.04 8.36 -3.98
CA ASP A 435 -21.38 8.61 -4.53
C ASP A 435 -22.10 7.32 -4.98
N VAL A 436 -21.36 6.30 -5.40
CA VAL A 436 -21.92 5.11 -6.10
C VAL A 436 -21.75 3.78 -5.36
N ASP A 437 -21.09 3.75 -4.21
CA ASP A 437 -20.95 2.53 -3.39
C ASP A 437 -22.30 2.12 -2.78
N PRO A 438 -22.84 0.93 -3.13
CA PRO A 438 -24.12 0.45 -2.62
C PRO A 438 -24.23 0.42 -1.09
N TYR A 439 -23.10 0.27 -0.39
CA TYR A 439 -23.03 0.23 1.07
C TYR A 439 -23.44 1.55 1.76
N TYR A 440 -23.20 2.71 1.13
CA TYR A 440 -23.66 4.00 1.65
C TYR A 440 -25.16 4.25 1.41
N GLY A 441 -25.81 3.42 0.59
CA GLY A 441 -27.25 3.44 0.37
C GLY A 441 -28.04 2.61 1.38
N CYS A 442 -29.27 2.25 1.00
CA CYS A 442 -30.10 1.34 1.80
C CYS A 442 -29.70 -0.15 1.69
N TYR A 443 -28.66 -0.49 0.92
CA TYR A 443 -28.24 -1.86 0.66
C TYR A 443 -27.20 -2.32 1.69
N LYS A 444 -27.70 -2.83 2.81
CA LYS A 444 -26.93 -3.50 3.85
C LYS A 444 -27.28 -5.00 3.77
N PRO A 445 -26.29 -5.92 3.65
CA PRO A 445 -24.91 -5.81 4.12
C PRO A 445 -23.85 -5.62 3.00
N LEU A 446 -22.60 -5.36 3.42
CA LEU A 446 -21.38 -5.20 2.59
C LEU A 446 -21.11 -6.27 1.51
N GLY A 447 -21.62 -7.50 1.69
CA GLY A 447 -21.29 -8.66 0.87
C GLY A 447 -19.94 -9.33 1.18
N VAL A 448 -19.74 -10.50 0.57
CA VAL A 448 -18.53 -11.33 0.68
C VAL A 448 -17.79 -11.27 -0.65
N PRO A 449 -16.45 -11.10 -0.68
CA PRO A 449 -15.51 -11.11 0.44
C PRO A 449 -15.26 -9.75 1.12
N ARG A 450 -15.96 -8.68 0.74
CA ARG A 450 -15.71 -7.32 1.27
C ARG A 450 -15.80 -7.20 2.80
N GLN A 451 -16.63 -8.01 3.45
CA GLN A 451 -16.70 -8.14 4.92
C GLN A 451 -15.39 -8.59 5.59
N ASN A 452 -14.46 -9.19 4.84
CA ASN A 452 -13.11 -9.57 5.27
C ASN A 452 -13.11 -10.58 6.46
N VAL A 453 -11.97 -10.72 7.17
CA VAL A 453 -11.84 -11.70 8.26
C VAL A 453 -12.86 -11.43 9.38
N PRO A 454 -13.68 -12.43 9.78
CA PRO A 454 -14.66 -12.29 10.83
C PRO A 454 -14.03 -11.98 12.19
N ALA A 455 -14.70 -11.11 12.93
CA ALA A 455 -14.29 -10.67 14.27
C ALA A 455 -14.54 -11.76 15.32
N ARG A 456 -15.45 -12.70 15.06
CA ARG A 456 -15.66 -13.88 15.90
C ARG A 456 -16.11 -15.08 15.07
N ILE A 457 -15.60 -16.25 15.44
CA ILE A 457 -16.02 -17.54 14.90
C ILE A 457 -16.57 -18.39 16.05
N VAL A 458 -17.63 -19.15 15.79
CA VAL A 458 -18.12 -20.23 16.67
C VAL A 458 -18.29 -21.49 15.83
N GLN A 459 -17.59 -22.56 16.20
CA GLN A 459 -17.69 -23.89 15.60
C GLN A 459 -18.51 -24.77 16.54
N LYS A 460 -19.72 -25.14 16.13
CA LYS A 460 -20.64 -25.89 16.99
C LYS A 460 -21.73 -26.60 16.18
N ASP A 461 -22.20 -27.75 16.68
CA ASP A 461 -23.41 -28.44 16.22
C ASP A 461 -23.47 -28.69 14.69
N GLY A 462 -22.32 -28.96 14.05
CA GLY A 462 -22.22 -29.15 12.60
C GLY A 462 -22.33 -27.85 11.78
N GLN A 463 -22.01 -26.71 12.39
CA GLN A 463 -22.06 -25.39 11.77
C GLN A 463 -20.85 -24.53 12.15
N ILE A 464 -20.51 -23.61 11.23
CA ILE A 464 -19.56 -22.53 11.46
C ILE A 464 -20.33 -21.20 11.43
N TRP A 465 -20.33 -20.47 12.54
CA TRP A 465 -20.98 -19.17 12.63
C TRP A 465 -19.91 -18.08 12.58
N LEU A 466 -19.95 -17.26 11.53
CA LEU A 466 -19.03 -16.15 11.31
C LEU A 466 -19.74 -14.84 11.65
N PHE A 467 -19.16 -14.09 12.58
CA PHE A 467 -19.65 -12.78 13.01
C PHE A 467 -18.68 -11.71 12.50
N ASN A 468 -19.17 -10.85 11.62
CA ASN A 468 -18.42 -9.71 11.10
C ASN A 468 -18.67 -8.48 11.98
N GLY A 469 -17.60 -7.75 12.30
CA GLY A 469 -17.66 -6.59 13.21
C GLY A 469 -18.40 -5.38 12.60
N VAL A 470 -18.52 -5.34 11.28
CA VAL A 470 -19.35 -4.37 10.58
C VAL A 470 -20.81 -4.83 10.65
N GLU A 471 -21.68 -3.98 11.21
CA GLU A 471 -23.14 -4.18 11.34
C GLU A 471 -23.59 -5.42 12.14
N ASN A 472 -22.68 -6.05 12.90
CA ASN A 472 -22.95 -7.32 13.60
C ASN A 472 -23.47 -8.43 12.67
N ALA A 473 -23.05 -8.43 11.39
CA ALA A 473 -23.54 -9.38 10.40
C ALA A 473 -23.14 -10.82 10.75
N LEU A 474 -24.14 -11.69 10.90
CA LEU A 474 -23.98 -13.12 11.17
C LEU A 474 -24.19 -13.93 9.89
N ARG A 475 -23.19 -14.73 9.51
CA ARG A 475 -23.28 -15.77 8.47
C ARG A 475 -23.16 -17.14 9.13
N ILE A 476 -24.22 -17.95 9.03
CA ILE A 476 -24.24 -19.34 9.50
C ILE A 476 -23.97 -20.24 8.29
N LEU A 477 -22.93 -21.08 8.41
CA LEU A 477 -22.49 -22.01 7.37
C LEU A 477 -22.71 -23.45 7.84
N PRO A 478 -23.39 -24.31 7.06
CA PRO A 478 -23.36 -25.75 7.28
C PRO A 478 -21.93 -26.28 7.13
N LEU A 479 -21.52 -27.20 8.01
CA LEU A 479 -20.22 -27.87 7.96
C LEU A 479 -20.39 -29.33 7.52
N ASP A 480 -19.50 -29.79 6.63
CA ASP A 480 -19.37 -31.18 6.16
C ASP A 480 -20.67 -31.78 5.56
N ALA A 481 -21.53 -30.94 4.95
CA ALA A 481 -22.65 -31.45 4.17
C ALA A 481 -22.13 -32.15 2.90
N ALA A 482 -22.50 -33.43 2.71
CA ALA A 482 -21.91 -34.31 1.69
C ALA A 482 -22.09 -33.86 0.23
N LYS A 483 -23.03 -32.94 -0.05
CA LYS A 483 -23.20 -32.28 -1.35
C LYS A 483 -23.92 -30.93 -1.14
N ARG A 484 -23.55 -29.93 -1.93
CA ARG A 484 -24.32 -28.68 -2.11
C ARG A 484 -25.71 -28.95 -2.73
N ASP A 485 -26.72 -28.17 -2.34
CA ASP A 485 -28.00 -28.13 -3.05
C ASP A 485 -27.84 -27.35 -4.38
N GLU A 486 -28.22 -27.95 -5.50
CA GLU A 486 -28.11 -27.31 -6.83
C GLU A 486 -29.00 -26.06 -6.95
N ASN A 487 -29.97 -25.88 -6.06
CA ASN A 487 -30.78 -24.67 -5.97
C ASN A 487 -30.03 -23.48 -5.32
N ASP A 488 -28.90 -23.70 -4.63
CA ASP A 488 -28.08 -22.61 -4.04
C ASP A 488 -27.68 -21.56 -5.09
N LEU A 489 -27.44 -22.01 -6.33
CA LEU A 489 -27.06 -21.19 -7.49
C LEU A 489 -28.19 -20.28 -7.99
N GLN A 490 -29.44 -20.50 -7.57
CA GLN A 490 -30.61 -19.76 -8.04
C GLN A 490 -30.99 -18.59 -7.11
N PHE A 491 -30.37 -18.49 -5.94
CA PHE A 491 -30.60 -17.35 -5.04
C PHE A 491 -29.81 -16.12 -5.48
N SER A 492 -30.35 -14.94 -5.15
CA SER A 492 -29.69 -13.63 -5.31
C SER A 492 -29.43 -13.04 -3.93
N THR A 493 -28.43 -13.57 -3.21
CA THR A 493 -28.07 -13.14 -1.85
C THR A 493 -26.92 -12.13 -1.86
N PHE A 494 -26.71 -11.42 -0.74
CA PHE A 494 -25.57 -10.49 -0.61
C PHE A 494 -24.27 -11.18 -0.16
N ASN A 495 -24.36 -12.22 0.67
CA ASN A 495 -23.20 -12.89 1.28
C ASN A 495 -22.88 -14.26 0.65
N GLY A 496 -23.66 -14.69 -0.34
CA GLY A 496 -23.63 -16.03 -0.91
C GLY A 496 -24.29 -17.09 -0.01
N MET A 497 -24.75 -18.16 -0.64
CA MET A 497 -25.10 -19.44 -0.02
C MET A 497 -23.80 -20.20 0.27
N GLY A 498 -23.28 -20.03 1.48
CA GLY A 498 -22.00 -20.60 1.90
C GLY A 498 -22.12 -22.05 2.41
N LEU A 499 -21.21 -22.92 1.96
CA LEU A 499 -21.04 -24.29 2.44
C LEU A 499 -19.59 -24.47 2.91
N ALA A 500 -19.40 -25.00 4.12
CA ALA A 500 -18.09 -25.20 4.73
C ALA A 500 -17.69 -26.69 4.77
N HIS A 501 -16.41 -26.97 4.55
CA HIS A 501 -15.82 -28.32 4.66
C HIS A 501 -14.34 -28.24 5.07
N TRP A 502 -13.80 -29.35 5.55
CA TRP A 502 -12.38 -29.44 5.91
C TRP A 502 -11.47 -29.95 4.76
N ASP A 503 -10.47 -29.16 4.40
CA ASP A 503 -9.31 -29.56 3.61
C ASP A 503 -8.10 -29.70 4.56
N ALA A 504 -7.97 -30.91 5.12
CA ALA A 504 -7.08 -31.22 6.25
C ALA A 504 -7.27 -30.29 7.47
N ASP A 505 -6.33 -29.37 7.70
CA ASP A 505 -6.33 -28.39 8.79
C ASP A 505 -6.84 -27.00 8.35
N THR A 506 -7.37 -26.87 7.13
CA THR A 506 -7.96 -25.63 6.60
C THR A 506 -9.45 -25.80 6.44
N LEU A 507 -10.22 -24.90 7.05
CA LEU A 507 -11.64 -24.79 6.77
C LEU A 507 -11.80 -24.04 5.44
N VAL A 508 -12.40 -24.70 4.46
CA VAL A 508 -12.76 -24.12 3.17
C VAL A 508 -14.23 -23.76 3.21
N VAL A 509 -14.57 -22.54 2.79
CA VAL A 509 -15.97 -22.10 2.64
C VAL A 509 -16.17 -21.69 1.20
N GLU A 510 -17.05 -22.40 0.50
CA GLU A 510 -17.45 -22.08 -0.86
C GLU A 510 -18.80 -21.37 -0.83
N SER A 511 -18.92 -20.22 -1.48
CA SER A 511 -20.13 -19.41 -1.55
C SER A 511 -20.52 -19.16 -3.01
N VAL A 512 -21.82 -19.30 -3.31
CA VAL A 512 -22.43 -19.06 -4.64
C VAL A 512 -23.80 -18.39 -4.47
N GLY A 513 -24.55 -18.10 -5.54
CA GLY A 513 -25.91 -17.55 -5.41
C GLY A 513 -25.91 -16.11 -4.90
N PHE A 514 -25.05 -15.29 -5.50
CA PHE A 514 -24.94 -13.86 -5.23
C PHE A 514 -25.89 -13.06 -6.13
N GLY A 515 -26.32 -11.88 -5.66
CA GLY A 515 -26.79 -10.81 -6.54
C GLY A 515 -25.63 -9.99 -7.12
N ASP A 516 -25.95 -8.97 -7.92
CA ASP A 516 -24.98 -8.07 -8.57
C ASP A 516 -24.78 -6.72 -7.82
N ARG A 517 -25.38 -6.59 -6.63
CA ARG A 517 -25.50 -5.32 -5.89
C ARG A 517 -24.37 -5.01 -4.91
N THR A 518 -23.52 -5.97 -4.59
CA THR A 518 -22.37 -5.78 -3.69
C THR A 518 -21.10 -5.57 -4.49
N TRP A 519 -20.04 -5.14 -3.81
CA TRP A 519 -18.70 -5.08 -4.39
C TRP A 519 -17.79 -6.05 -3.67
N ILE A 520 -16.81 -6.59 -4.39
CA ILE A 520 -15.77 -7.46 -3.89
C ILE A 520 -14.83 -6.70 -2.93
N GLY A 521 -14.57 -5.42 -3.21
CA GLY A 521 -13.75 -4.50 -2.43
C GLY A 521 -14.29 -3.07 -2.51
N TRP A 522 -13.79 -2.18 -1.65
CA TRP A 522 -14.24 -0.78 -1.60
C TRP A 522 -13.81 0.05 -2.82
N GLU A 523 -12.85 -0.45 -3.59
CA GLU A 523 -12.29 0.16 -4.81
C GLU A 523 -13.24 0.12 -6.02
N GLY A 524 -14.54 -0.23 -5.85
CA GLY A 524 -15.46 -0.35 -6.98
C GLY A 524 -15.34 -1.66 -7.76
N TYR A 525 -14.73 -2.69 -7.17
CA TYR A 525 -14.63 -4.02 -7.79
C TYR A 525 -16.00 -4.70 -7.80
N PHE A 526 -16.76 -4.50 -8.89
CA PHE A 526 -18.10 -5.05 -9.08
C PHE A 526 -18.10 -6.53 -9.52
N HIS A 527 -19.17 -7.24 -9.24
CA HIS A 527 -19.37 -8.61 -9.71
C HIS A 527 -20.78 -8.80 -10.32
N THR A 528 -21.02 -9.97 -10.88
CA THR A 528 -22.33 -10.43 -11.40
C THR A 528 -22.97 -11.42 -10.43
N ASP A 529 -24.09 -12.02 -10.83
CA ASP A 529 -24.70 -13.17 -10.17
C ASP A 529 -23.95 -14.49 -10.44
N LYS A 530 -22.93 -14.49 -11.32
CA LYS A 530 -22.02 -15.61 -11.61
C LYS A 530 -20.76 -15.60 -10.74
N MET A 531 -20.72 -14.76 -9.70
CA MET A 531 -19.63 -14.77 -8.74
C MET A 531 -19.64 -16.06 -7.92
N GLU A 532 -18.48 -16.69 -7.76
CA GLU A 532 -18.22 -17.70 -6.75
C GLU A 532 -17.06 -17.24 -5.87
N VAL A 533 -17.14 -17.51 -4.57
CA VAL A 533 -16.09 -17.14 -3.61
C VAL A 533 -15.67 -18.37 -2.82
N THR A 534 -14.37 -18.70 -2.87
CA THR A 534 -13.77 -19.73 -2.02
C THR A 534 -12.90 -19.06 -0.95
N GLU A 535 -13.35 -19.07 0.29
CA GLU A 535 -12.62 -18.59 1.46
C GLU A 535 -11.87 -19.74 2.13
N ARG A 536 -10.67 -19.46 2.66
CA ARG A 536 -9.81 -20.43 3.34
C ARG A 536 -9.35 -19.89 4.68
N PHE A 537 -9.67 -20.61 5.74
CA PHE A 537 -9.33 -20.29 7.13
C PHE A 537 -8.39 -21.36 7.69
N THR A 538 -7.16 -20.99 8.02
CA THR A 538 -6.17 -21.91 8.63
C THR A 538 -5.78 -21.36 10.01
N ARG A 539 -5.84 -22.19 11.06
CA ARG A 539 -5.43 -21.79 12.42
C ARG A 539 -4.09 -22.42 12.82
N VAL A 540 -3.17 -21.59 13.28
CA VAL A 540 -1.90 -22.03 13.88
C VAL A 540 -1.76 -21.39 15.25
N GLY A 541 -1.87 -22.18 16.33
CA GLY A 541 -1.85 -21.72 17.72
C GLY A 541 -2.93 -20.66 18.00
N ASP A 542 -2.50 -19.42 18.21
CA ASP A 542 -3.35 -18.24 18.43
C ASP A 542 -3.52 -17.34 17.19
N LEU A 543 -3.08 -17.78 16.00
CA LEU A 543 -3.22 -17.05 14.74
C LEU A 543 -4.23 -17.70 13.80
N LEU A 544 -5.08 -16.88 13.19
CA LEU A 544 -6.00 -17.24 12.11
C LEU A 544 -5.53 -16.58 10.82
N TYR A 545 -5.18 -17.39 9.84
CA TYR A 545 -4.87 -16.98 8.47
C TYR A 545 -6.13 -17.09 7.63
N TYR A 546 -6.46 -16.02 6.90
CA TYR A 546 -7.61 -15.94 6.00
C TYR A 546 -7.16 -15.45 4.63
N HIS A 547 -7.60 -16.12 3.58
CA HIS A 547 -7.55 -15.60 2.22
C HIS A 547 -8.78 -16.09 1.46
N PHE A 548 -9.11 -15.41 0.38
CA PHE A 548 -10.20 -15.79 -0.49
C PHE A 548 -9.76 -15.81 -1.96
N THR A 549 -10.47 -16.58 -2.77
CA THR A 549 -10.40 -16.54 -4.23
C THR A 549 -11.79 -16.24 -4.76
N VAL A 550 -11.90 -15.24 -5.63
CA VAL A 550 -13.13 -14.90 -6.35
C VAL A 550 -13.01 -15.35 -7.78
N THR A 551 -14.04 -16.00 -8.30
CA THR A 551 -14.23 -16.23 -9.72
C THR A 551 -15.49 -15.51 -10.17
N ASP A 552 -15.45 -14.89 -11.35
CA ASP A 552 -16.62 -14.41 -12.06
C ASP A 552 -16.26 -14.43 -13.55
N PRO A 553 -16.64 -15.49 -14.29
CA PRO A 553 -16.20 -15.69 -15.67
C PRO A 553 -16.82 -14.69 -16.64
N ASP A 554 -17.82 -13.90 -16.24
CA ASP A 554 -18.44 -12.89 -17.08
C ASP A 554 -17.63 -11.59 -17.08
N VAL A 555 -17.01 -11.20 -15.96
CA VAL A 555 -16.31 -9.89 -15.82
C VAL A 555 -14.82 -9.98 -15.50
N LEU A 556 -14.36 -11.02 -14.80
CA LEU A 556 -12.94 -11.24 -14.53
C LEU A 556 -12.27 -11.98 -15.71
N ALA A 557 -10.99 -11.70 -15.94
CA ALA A 557 -10.17 -12.40 -16.92
C ALA A 557 -9.58 -13.70 -16.35
N GLU A 558 -9.36 -13.74 -15.03
CA GLU A 558 -8.84 -14.88 -14.28
C GLU A 558 -9.35 -14.85 -12.83
N PRO A 559 -9.35 -15.99 -12.10
CA PRO A 559 -9.62 -16.03 -10.67
C PRO A 559 -8.74 -15.07 -9.86
N TRP A 560 -9.34 -14.23 -9.02
CA TRP A 560 -8.61 -13.29 -8.18
C TRP A 560 -8.46 -13.83 -6.76
N THR A 561 -7.23 -14.17 -6.36
CA THR A 561 -6.89 -14.57 -5.00
C THR A 561 -6.35 -13.39 -4.20
N SER A 562 -6.90 -13.16 -3.01
CA SER A 562 -6.48 -12.11 -2.09
C SER A 562 -5.08 -12.35 -1.50
N TYR A 563 -4.56 -11.33 -0.81
CA TYR A 563 -3.50 -11.58 0.17
C TYR A 563 -4.00 -12.43 1.34
N THR A 564 -3.07 -13.03 2.09
CA THR A 564 -3.39 -13.65 3.37
C THR A 564 -3.48 -12.60 4.47
N TYR A 565 -4.69 -12.34 4.96
CA TYR A 565 -4.96 -11.59 6.16
C TYR A 565 -4.68 -12.48 7.38
N VAL A 566 -4.19 -11.90 8.48
CA VAL A 566 -3.88 -12.65 9.71
C VAL A 566 -4.53 -11.96 10.90
N ARG A 567 -5.32 -12.68 11.70
CA ARG A 567 -5.87 -12.20 12.98
C ARG A 567 -5.23 -12.98 14.14
N ARG A 568 -5.14 -12.36 15.32
CA ARG A 568 -4.73 -13.03 16.56
C ARG A 568 -5.94 -13.21 17.48
N LEU A 569 -6.00 -14.36 18.16
CA LEU A 569 -7.02 -14.68 19.13
C LEU A 569 -6.98 -13.70 20.29
N ASN A 570 -8.13 -13.17 20.70
CA ASN A 570 -8.23 -12.28 21.85
C ASN A 570 -7.91 -13.05 23.15
N PRO A 571 -6.85 -12.70 23.90
CA PRO A 571 -6.51 -13.37 25.16
C PRO A 571 -7.49 -13.03 26.30
N ARG A 572 -8.45 -12.12 26.09
CA ARG A 572 -9.51 -11.72 27.03
C ARG A 572 -10.90 -11.91 26.40
N PRO A 573 -11.34 -13.15 26.14
CA PRO A 573 -12.58 -13.44 25.40
C PRO A 573 -13.87 -12.94 26.07
N ALA A 574 -13.83 -12.62 27.36
CA ALA A 574 -14.94 -12.00 28.09
C ALA A 574 -15.18 -10.52 27.72
N ARG A 575 -14.27 -9.89 26.98
CA ARG A 575 -14.43 -8.53 26.45
C ARG A 575 -14.75 -8.61 24.96
N GLN A 576 -15.96 -8.20 24.60
CA GLN A 576 -16.28 -7.76 23.24
C GLN A 576 -16.01 -6.26 23.17
N ASP A 577 -15.30 -5.83 22.13
CA ASP A 577 -15.17 -4.41 21.82
C ASP A 577 -16.33 -4.05 20.88
N GLU A 578 -17.24 -3.23 21.37
CA GLU A 578 -18.33 -2.63 20.60
C GLU A 578 -17.85 -1.30 20.01
N ALA A 579 -18.42 -0.88 18.87
CA ALA A 579 -18.16 0.45 18.35
C ALA A 579 -18.64 1.50 19.38
N PRO A 580 -17.81 2.51 19.73
CA PRO A 580 -18.26 3.56 20.63
C PRO A 580 -19.39 4.38 19.98
N ASP A 581 -20.20 5.05 20.81
CA ASP A 581 -21.22 6.00 20.33
C ASP A 581 -20.62 6.96 19.28
N CYS A 582 -21.28 7.06 18.12
CA CYS A 582 -20.90 8.02 17.10
C CYS A 582 -21.28 9.44 17.56
N ASP A 583 -20.31 10.13 18.15
CA ASP A 583 -20.45 11.53 18.57
C ASP A 583 -20.04 12.45 17.41
N GLU A 584 -21.03 12.83 16.62
CA GLU A 584 -20.93 13.63 15.39
C GLU A 584 -20.59 15.10 15.68
N ARG A 585 -19.37 15.34 16.17
CA ARG A 585 -18.88 16.66 16.59
C ARG A 585 -18.42 17.55 15.44
N ASP A 586 -17.96 16.93 14.36
CA ASP A 586 -17.27 17.63 13.27
C ASP A 586 -18.25 18.08 12.16
N MET A 587 -19.49 17.59 12.12
CA MET A 587 -20.56 18.10 11.23
C MET A 587 -20.79 19.62 11.35
N ASN A 588 -20.64 20.21 12.54
CA ASN A 588 -20.75 21.66 12.74
C ASN A 588 -19.47 22.44 12.34
N LEU A 589 -18.40 21.72 11.97
CA LEU A 589 -17.10 22.26 11.53
C LEU A 589 -16.87 22.03 10.02
N LEU A 590 -17.73 21.25 9.35
CA LEU A 590 -17.77 21.10 7.90
C LEU A 590 -18.26 22.38 7.21
N ALA A 591 -17.39 23.39 7.18
CA ALA A 591 -17.52 24.57 6.33
C ALA A 591 -16.62 24.43 5.10
N ASP A 592 -16.96 23.51 4.19
CA ASP A 592 -16.29 23.42 2.89
C ASP A 592 -16.97 24.39 1.89
N PRO A 593 -16.26 25.42 1.39
CA PRO A 593 -16.78 26.33 0.37
C PRO A 593 -16.96 25.69 -1.03
N PHE A 594 -16.61 24.41 -1.22
CA PHE A 594 -16.70 23.68 -2.49
C PHE A 594 -17.66 22.47 -2.49
N LEU A 595 -18.12 21.99 -1.34
CA LEU A 595 -19.18 20.98 -1.27
C LEU A 595 -20.55 21.61 -1.57
N ARG A 596 -21.25 21.06 -2.56
CA ARG A 596 -22.65 21.41 -2.82
C ARG A 596 -23.56 20.68 -1.83
N GLY A 597 -24.07 21.44 -0.85
CA GLY A 597 -25.25 21.14 -0.05
C GLY A 597 -26.10 22.39 0.06
#